data_AF-A0A090X507-F1
#
_entry.id   AF-A0A090X507-F1
#
_cell.length_a   1.000
_cell.length_b   1.000
_cell.length_c   1.000
_cell.angle_alpha   90.00
_cell.angle_beta   90.00
_cell.angle_gamma   90.00
#
_symmetry.space_group_name_H-M   'P 1'
#
loop_
_entity.id
_entity.type
_entity.pdbx_description
1 polymer ?
#
loop_
_entity_poly.entity_id
_entity_poly.type
_entity_poly.pdbx_seq_one_letter_code
_entity_poly.pdbx_strand_id
1 'polypeptide(L)'
;MYPGEFNGFIGFAGFGLEAPLTAEGALDLTYNEGYTYWTDFLFQGMFAATAATIVSGAVAERMKIGPFMIFTIIYVGLVYPIAGSWKWGGGFLDQLGFYDFAGSTLVHSVGGWAAVVAVFLLGAAYW
;
A
#
# COMPACT_ATOMS: atom_id res chain seq x y z
N MET A 1 3.18 8.34 -2.92
CA MET A 1 3.72 6.98 -2.59
C MET A 1 3.92 6.06 -3.80
N TYR A 2 3.26 6.31 -4.94
CA TYR A 2 3.28 5.40 -6.10
C TYR A 2 4.00 6.01 -7.34
N PRO A 3 5.27 6.44 -7.25
CA PRO A 3 6.00 6.90 -8.43
C PRO A 3 6.35 5.71 -9.36
N GLY A 4 6.65 6.00 -10.62
CA GLY A 4 7.20 5.04 -11.59
C GLY A 4 6.30 4.76 -12.80
N GLU A 5 6.88 4.17 -13.85
CA GLU A 5 6.11 3.75 -15.02
C GLU A 5 5.21 2.55 -14.66
N PHE A 6 3.94 2.64 -15.05
CA PHE A 6 2.95 1.59 -14.84
C PHE A 6 2.76 0.80 -16.13
N ASN A 7 3.04 -0.51 -16.12
CA ASN A 7 2.76 -1.38 -17.27
C ASN A 7 1.28 -1.84 -17.32
N GLY A 8 0.39 -1.09 -16.65
CA GLY A 8 -1.00 -1.48 -16.40
C GLY A 8 -1.18 -2.25 -15.09
N PHE A 9 -0.24 -3.08 -14.64
CA PHE A 9 -0.43 -3.97 -13.47
C PHE A 9 0.63 -3.83 -12.38
N ILE A 10 1.85 -3.42 -12.72
CA ILE A 10 2.94 -3.25 -11.77
C ILE A 10 3.55 -1.87 -12.03
N GLY A 11 3.74 -1.13 -10.95
CA GLY A 11 4.49 0.12 -10.93
C GLY A 11 5.76 -0.07 -10.13
N PHE A 12 6.87 0.38 -10.69
CA PHE A 12 8.15 0.37 -10.01
C PHE A 12 8.92 1.65 -10.32
N ALA A 13 9.31 2.37 -9.27
CA ALA A 13 10.05 3.63 -9.36
C ALA A 13 11.55 3.48 -9.08
N GLY A 14 12.05 2.25 -8.94
CA GLY A 14 13.40 1.98 -8.46
C GLY A 14 13.45 1.71 -6.95
N PHE A 15 14.67 1.59 -6.44
CA PHE A 15 14.93 1.42 -5.01
C PHE A 15 15.22 2.77 -4.36
N GLY A 16 14.87 2.89 -3.08
CA GLY A 16 15.12 4.09 -2.29
C GLY A 16 13.88 4.96 -2.12
N LEU A 17 14.06 6.07 -1.41
CA LEU A 17 13.04 7.10 -1.19
C LEU A 17 13.63 8.41 -1.69
N GLU A 18 13.55 8.62 -3.00
CA GLU A 18 13.94 9.88 -3.62
C GLU A 18 12.69 10.68 -3.98
N ALA A 19 12.69 11.97 -3.65
CA ALA A 19 11.62 12.85 -4.08
C ALA A 19 11.85 13.23 -5.55
N PRO A 20 10.81 13.25 -6.39
CA PRO A 20 10.93 13.67 -7.78
C PRO A 20 11.41 15.13 -7.84
N LEU A 21 12.34 15.40 -8.75
CA LEU A 21 12.93 16.71 -8.98
C LEU A 21 12.64 17.18 -10.42
N THR A 22 12.47 18.48 -10.61
CA THR A 22 12.45 19.10 -11.95
C THR A 22 13.83 19.03 -12.59
N ALA A 23 13.93 19.35 -13.88
CA ALA A 23 15.20 19.38 -14.61
C ALA A 23 16.22 20.36 -13.98
N GLU A 24 15.74 21.36 -13.25
CA GLU A 24 16.51 22.38 -12.54
C GLU A 24 16.90 21.95 -11.11
N GLY A 25 16.52 20.74 -10.69
CA GLY A 25 16.84 20.19 -9.37
C GLY A 25 15.95 20.69 -8.22
N ALA A 26 14.83 21.35 -8.53
CA ALA A 26 13.83 21.72 -7.53
C ALA A 26 12.86 20.56 -7.27
N LEU A 27 12.20 20.52 -6.09
CA LEU A 27 11.16 19.52 -5.83
C LEU A 27 10.01 19.65 -6.83
N ASP A 28 9.68 18.55 -7.49
CA ASP A 28 8.55 18.49 -8.41
C ASP A 28 7.23 18.37 -7.62
N LEU A 29 6.39 19.40 -7.73
CA LEU A 29 5.08 19.49 -7.08
C LEU A 29 3.93 19.12 -8.03
N THR A 30 4.21 18.77 -9.29
CA THR A 30 3.18 18.37 -10.26
C THR A 30 2.51 17.04 -9.89
N TYR A 31 3.16 16.23 -9.06
CA TYR A 31 2.64 14.94 -8.61
C TYR A 31 1.35 15.04 -7.79
N ASN A 32 1.20 16.09 -6.96
CA ASN A 32 0.01 16.30 -6.14
C ASN A 32 -0.15 17.79 -5.81
N GLU A 33 -1.11 18.45 -6.46
CA GLU A 33 -1.35 19.88 -6.27
C GLU A 33 -1.70 20.21 -4.81
N GLY A 34 -0.87 21.04 -4.16
CA GLY A 34 -1.09 21.51 -2.80
C GLY A 34 -0.35 20.74 -1.70
N TYR A 35 0.36 19.65 -2.02
CA TYR A 35 1.15 18.88 -1.06
C TYR A 35 2.58 18.64 -1.55
N THR A 36 3.53 18.53 -0.61
CA THR A 36 4.87 18.03 -0.95
C THR A 36 4.84 16.52 -1.15
N TYR A 37 5.79 15.98 -1.91
CA TYR A 37 5.97 14.54 -2.06
C TYR A 37 6.01 13.80 -0.71
N TRP A 38 6.72 14.35 0.27
CA TRP A 38 6.85 13.75 1.59
C TRP A 38 5.55 13.78 2.41
N THR A 39 4.76 14.85 2.26
CA THR A 39 3.44 14.92 2.89
C THR A 39 2.50 13.86 2.33
N ASP A 40 2.45 13.72 1.00
CA ASP A 40 1.66 12.66 0.36
C ASP A 40 2.20 11.26 0.75
N PHE A 41 3.51 11.07 0.74
CA PHE A 41 4.12 9.80 1.11
C PHE A 41 3.72 9.35 2.52
N LEU A 42 3.78 10.24 3.51
CA LEU A 42 3.36 9.93 4.88
C LEU A 42 1.85 9.69 4.98
N PHE A 43 1.05 10.49 4.27
CA PHE A 43 -0.41 10.33 4.24
C PHE A 43 -0.80 8.96 3.67
N GLN A 44 -0.27 8.59 2.52
CA GLN A 44 -0.46 7.27 1.89
C GLN A 44 0.08 6.14 2.76
N GLY A 45 1.22 6.37 3.43
CA GLY A 45 1.80 5.44 4.39
C GLY A 45 0.85 5.08 5.54
N MET A 46 -0.03 5.99 5.96
CA MET A 46 -1.04 5.70 6.99
C MET A 46 -2.14 4.77 6.48
N PHE A 47 -2.52 4.83 5.20
CA PHE A 47 -3.44 3.86 4.60
C PHE A 47 -2.79 2.47 4.50
N ALA A 48 -1.51 2.41 4.13
CA ALA A 48 -0.74 1.17 4.11
C ALA A 48 -0.64 0.55 5.51
N ALA A 49 -0.34 1.36 6.53
CA ALA A 49 -0.34 0.94 7.92
C ALA A 49 -1.72 0.43 8.35
N THR A 50 -2.79 1.11 7.97
CA THR A 50 -4.18 0.69 8.26
C THR A 50 -4.49 -0.67 7.65
N ALA A 51 -4.08 -0.93 6.40
CA ALA A 51 -4.27 -2.24 5.78
C ALA A 51 -3.52 -3.35 6.55
N ALA A 52 -2.34 -3.07 7.09
CA ALA A 52 -1.58 -4.01 7.91
C ALA A 52 -2.21 -4.23 9.30
N THR A 53 -2.80 -3.19 9.92
CA THR A 53 -3.46 -3.32 11.23
C THR A 53 -4.78 -4.09 11.14
N ILE A 54 -5.49 -4.08 10.00
CA ILE A 54 -6.61 -5.00 9.75
C ILE A 54 -6.16 -6.45 9.92
N VAL A 55 -5.02 -6.82 9.31
CA VAL A 55 -4.46 -8.17 9.45
C VAL A 55 -4.01 -8.43 10.89
N SER A 56 -3.36 -7.45 11.53
CA SER A 56 -2.94 -7.53 12.94
C SER A 56 -4.11 -7.89 13.86
N GLY A 57 -5.26 -7.22 13.71
CA GLY A 57 -6.45 -7.49 14.49
C GLY A 57 -7.01 -8.89 14.27
N ALA A 58 -6.97 -9.39 13.03
CA ALA A 58 -7.45 -10.73 12.69
C ALA A 58 -6.57 -11.87 13.24
N VAL A 59 -5.26 -11.64 13.32
CA VAL A 59 -4.27 -12.62 13.80
C VAL A 59 -3.84 -12.40 15.26
N ALA A 60 -4.46 -11.42 15.94
CA ALA A 60 -4.18 -11.10 17.33
C ALA A 60 -4.24 -12.36 18.19
N GLU A 61 -3.30 -12.48 19.13
CA GLU A 61 -3.15 -13.61 20.08
C GLU A 61 -2.81 -14.97 19.44
N ARG A 62 -2.79 -15.08 18.10
CA ARG A 62 -2.54 -16.34 17.37
C ARG A 62 -1.22 -16.34 16.59
N MET A 63 -0.61 -15.18 16.41
CA MET A 63 0.65 -15.01 15.67
C MET A 63 1.74 -14.43 16.57
N LYS A 64 2.95 -14.99 16.47
CA LYS A 64 4.13 -14.41 17.13
C LYS A 64 4.51 -13.08 16.45
N ILE A 65 5.03 -12.14 17.24
CA ILE A 65 5.41 -10.81 16.74
C ILE A 65 6.48 -10.86 15.65
N GLY A 66 7.49 -11.75 15.76
CA GLY A 66 8.55 -11.88 14.75
C GLY A 66 8.02 -12.18 13.34
N PRO A 67 7.28 -13.29 13.15
CA PRO A 67 6.59 -13.57 11.89
C PRO A 67 5.67 -12.44 11.42
N PHE A 68 4.94 -11.79 12.34
CA PHE A 68 4.06 -10.67 11.99
C PHE A 68 4.84 -9.46 11.45
N MET A 69 6.02 -9.16 11.99
CA MET A 69 6.89 -8.09 11.49
C MET A 69 7.42 -8.41 10.08
N ILE A 70 7.83 -9.66 9.83
CA ILE A 70 8.27 -10.09 8.49
C ILE A 70 7.11 -9.97 7.49
N PHE A 71 5.93 -10.46 7.87
CA PHE A 71 4.71 -10.30 7.08
C PHE A 71 4.46 -8.82 6.76
N THR A 72 4.51 -7.95 7.76
CA THR A 72 4.22 -6.52 7.61
C THR A 72 5.21 -5.84 6.66
N ILE A 73 6.51 -6.14 6.74
CA ILE A 73 7.52 -5.59 5.84
C ILE A 73 7.23 -5.98 4.39
N ILE A 74 6.94 -7.25 4.13
CA ILE A 74 6.64 -7.74 2.77
C ILE A 74 5.31 -7.14 2.29
N TYR A 75 4.32 -7.12 3.16
CA TYR A 75 2.97 -6.67 2.83
C TYR A 75 2.93 -5.17 2.52
N VAL A 76 3.48 -4.32 3.40
CA VAL A 76 3.52 -2.86 3.23
C VAL A 76 4.58 -2.43 2.21
N GLY A 77 5.69 -3.16 2.10
CA GLY A 77 6.79 -2.82 1.19
C GLY A 77 6.58 -3.27 -0.25
N LEU A 78 5.75 -4.29 -0.50
CA LEU A 78 5.58 -4.87 -1.83
C LEU A 78 4.11 -5.00 -2.23
N VAL A 79 3.31 -5.73 -1.45
CA VAL A 79 1.92 -6.08 -1.85
C VAL A 79 1.03 -4.84 -1.91
N TYR A 80 1.02 -4.05 -0.84
CA TYR A 80 0.18 -2.87 -0.73
C TYR A 80 0.54 -1.78 -1.76
N PRO A 81 1.83 -1.42 -1.99
CA PRO A 81 2.20 -0.48 -3.03
C PRO A 81 1.72 -0.88 -4.44
N ILE A 82 1.82 -2.17 -4.78
CA ILE A 82 1.31 -2.69 -6.07
C ILE A 82 -0.22 -2.52 -6.15
N ALA A 83 -0.96 -2.92 -5.11
CA ALA A 83 -2.41 -2.77 -5.12
C ALA A 83 -2.84 -1.30 -5.15
N GLY A 84 -2.24 -0.45 -4.31
CA GLY A 84 -2.55 0.98 -4.23
C GLY A 84 -2.31 1.72 -5.53
N SER A 85 -1.24 1.37 -6.24
CA SER A 85 -0.91 1.98 -7.54
C SER A 85 -1.90 1.64 -8.66
N TRP A 86 -2.65 0.53 -8.57
CA TRP A 86 -3.70 0.20 -9.55
C TRP A 86 -4.77 1.29 -9.67
N LYS A 87 -5.11 1.98 -8.57
CA LYS A 87 -6.12 3.04 -8.57
C LYS A 87 -5.56 4.42 -8.20
N TRP A 88 -4.71 4.52 -7.18
CA TRP A 88 -4.16 5.81 -6.73
C TRP A 88 -2.82 6.19 -7.38
N GLY A 89 -2.29 5.32 -8.24
CA GLY A 89 -1.06 5.56 -9.01
C GLY A 89 -1.27 5.65 -10.52
N GLY A 90 -2.51 5.82 -11.00
CA GLY A 90 -2.82 5.90 -12.43
C GLY A 90 -2.80 4.55 -13.18
N GLY A 91 -2.86 3.43 -12.46
CA GLY A 91 -2.88 2.09 -13.03
C GLY A 91 -4.20 1.68 -13.69
N PHE A 92 -4.34 0.39 -14.02
CA PHE A 92 -5.48 -0.09 -14.83
C PHE A 92 -6.85 0.17 -14.21
N LEU A 93 -7.00 0.10 -12.88
CA LEU A 93 -8.30 0.37 -12.25
C LEU A 93 -8.70 1.83 -12.46
N ASP A 94 -7.74 2.76 -12.34
CA ASP A 94 -7.98 4.17 -12.63
C ASP A 94 -8.44 4.38 -14.08
N GLN A 95 -7.75 3.76 -15.03
CA GLN A 95 -8.07 3.85 -16.47
C GLN A 95 -9.44 3.26 -16.82
N LEU A 96 -9.93 2.29 -16.06
CA LEU A 96 -11.25 1.69 -16.23
C LEU A 96 -12.38 2.52 -15.58
N GLY A 97 -12.07 3.66 -14.97
CA GLY A 97 -13.06 4.49 -14.27
C GLY A 97 -13.52 3.91 -12.92
N PHE A 98 -12.73 2.99 -12.34
CA PHE A 98 -13.02 2.45 -11.01
C PHE A 98 -13.02 3.58 -9.97
N TYR A 99 -14.00 3.58 -9.07
CA TYR A 99 -14.12 4.60 -8.04
C TYR A 99 -13.83 4.01 -6.65
N ASP A 100 -12.71 4.43 -6.06
CA ASP A 100 -12.37 4.15 -4.66
C ASP A 100 -11.70 5.39 -4.06
N PHE A 101 -12.50 6.18 -3.34
CA PHE A 101 -12.09 7.48 -2.83
C PHE A 101 -11.12 7.37 -1.64
N ALA A 102 -11.46 6.53 -0.66
CA ALA A 102 -10.76 6.45 0.63
C ALA A 102 -10.31 5.03 1.00
N GLY A 103 -10.35 4.07 0.07
CA GLY A 103 -9.71 2.77 0.25
C GLY A 103 -10.67 1.67 0.67
N SER A 104 -11.94 1.75 0.29
CA SER A 104 -12.91 0.65 0.44
C SER A 104 -12.37 -0.66 -0.16
N THR A 105 -11.65 -0.57 -1.28
CA THR A 105 -10.96 -1.70 -1.89
C THR A 105 -9.50 -1.71 -1.48
N LEU A 106 -8.76 -0.62 -1.75
CA LEU A 106 -7.30 -0.61 -1.60
C LEU A 106 -6.81 -0.79 -0.16
N VAL A 107 -7.64 -0.52 0.85
CA VAL A 107 -7.31 -0.73 2.26
C VAL A 107 -8.15 -1.84 2.86
N HIS A 108 -9.48 -1.71 2.85
CA HIS A 108 -10.36 -2.65 3.55
C HIS A 108 -10.41 -4.02 2.89
N SER A 109 -10.62 -4.07 1.56
CA SER A 109 -10.65 -5.35 0.84
C SER A 109 -9.26 -5.99 0.80
N VAL A 110 -8.21 -5.24 0.43
CA VAL A 110 -6.83 -5.74 0.38
C VAL A 110 -6.38 -6.25 1.76
N GLY A 111 -6.60 -5.48 2.82
CA GLY A 111 -6.37 -5.90 4.21
C GLY A 111 -7.22 -7.10 4.63
N GLY A 112 -8.50 -7.12 4.25
CA GLY A 112 -9.42 -8.20 4.57
C GLY A 112 -9.03 -9.52 3.91
N TRP A 113 -8.65 -9.53 2.64
CA TRP A 113 -8.18 -10.73 1.95
C TRP A 113 -6.86 -11.23 2.52
N ALA A 114 -5.92 -10.33 2.83
CA ALA A 114 -4.69 -10.71 3.51
C ALA A 114 -4.97 -11.33 4.89
N ALA A 115 -5.94 -10.78 5.63
CA ALA A 115 -6.38 -11.33 6.91
C ALA A 115 -6.99 -12.73 6.77
N VAL A 116 -7.87 -12.95 5.78
CA VAL A 116 -8.45 -14.27 5.49
C VAL A 116 -7.35 -15.29 5.20
N VAL A 117 -6.38 -14.95 4.34
CA VAL A 117 -5.25 -15.84 4.02
C VAL A 117 -4.41 -16.12 5.27
N ALA A 118 -4.09 -15.09 6.06
CA ALA A 118 -3.29 -15.25 7.26
C ALA A 118 -3.98 -16.17 8.30
N VAL A 119 -5.27 -15.95 8.56
CA VAL A 119 -6.04 -16.80 9.48
C VAL A 119 -6.20 -18.22 8.93
N PHE A 120 -6.41 -18.39 7.63
CA PHE A 120 -6.49 -19.71 7.00
C PHE A 120 -5.20 -20.51 7.18
N LEU A 121 -4.03 -19.87 7.03
CA LEU A 121 -2.72 -20.50 7.22
C LEU A 121 -2.38 -20.78 8.70
N LEU A 122 -2.81 -19.91 9.61
CA LEU A 122 -2.65 -20.12 11.05
C LEU A 122 -3.55 -21.24 11.59
N GLY A 123 -4.68 -21.50 10.92
CA GLY A 123 -5.64 -22.51 11.30
C GLY A 123 -6.62 -22.06 12.39
N ALA A 124 -7.57 -22.94 12.72
CA ALA A 124 -8.56 -22.68 13.75
C ALA A 124 -7.90 -22.63 15.14
N ALA A 125 -8.27 -21.62 15.93
CA ALA A 125 -7.91 -21.57 17.34
C ALA A 125 -8.85 -22.49 18.12
N TYR A 126 -8.28 -23.55 18.71
CA TYR A 126 -8.94 -24.38 19.71
C TYR A 126 -8.24 -24.12 21.03
N TRP A 127 -8.72 -23.12 21.77
CA TRP A 127 -8.38 -22.94 23.18
C TRP A 127 -9.63 -23.11 24.02
#